data_AF-A0A914UMG5-F1
#
_entry.id   AF-A0A914UMG5-F1
#
_cell.length_a   1.000
_cell.length_b   1.000
_cell.length_c   1.000
_cell.angle_alpha   90.00
_cell.angle_beta   90.00
_cell.angle_gamma   90.00
#
_symmetry.space_group_name_H-M   'P 1'
#
loop_
_entity.id
_entity.type
_entity.pdbx_description
1 polymer ?
#
loop_
_entity_poly.entity_id
_entity_poly.type
_entity_poly.pdbx_seq_one_letter_code
_entity_poly.pdbx_strand_id
1 'polypeptide(L)'
;MDQIQADVCYCAAYLNNILISGRTEEEHLTTLEQVLSHLHDAGLKCKCDKCSFKDEVKYLGHIISAEGKCPDPGKTAAIMKMPAPTNADEVSSFLGKINFYSRFLSDYTDLCAPLYELKQKGKKFAWSKLCQNKFDQLKSALAKANCLAHHDPKLPLLLATDTSSYGIGAVLLHCYSDGMEKPIAFASKTLEPAEKNYSQIEKEGLSIIFGLKKFEQFLIGWHFKLTTDYCPLQILEWIRNGWPNKALRDSTLLPFYCHKDVLHEQDGVILYFNQQVVIPPPLQSLTLRKLHYTHAGTVKMKQAAHTYVWWPGIDQNIEAL
;
A
#
# COMPACT_ATOMS: atom_id res chain seq x y z
N MET A 1 19.85 10.68 23.67
CA MET A 1 19.79 9.69 22.56
C MET A 1 19.47 10.39 21.25
N ASP A 2 18.36 11.14 21.15
CA ASP A 2 18.02 11.89 19.93
C ASP A 2 19.10 12.90 19.51
N GLN A 3 19.75 13.58 20.47
CA GLN A 3 20.90 14.45 20.20
C GLN A 3 22.16 13.70 19.73
N ILE A 4 22.34 12.43 20.11
CA ILE A 4 23.50 11.62 19.70
C ILE A 4 23.30 11.12 18.26
N GLN A 5 22.05 10.93 17.84
CA GLN A 5 21.67 10.44 16.52
C GLN A 5 21.66 11.54 15.45
N ALA A 6 21.41 12.79 15.83
CA ALA A 6 21.31 13.90 14.88
C ALA A 6 22.61 14.17 14.12
N ASP A 7 23.77 13.92 14.75
CA ASP A 7 25.08 14.33 14.23
C ASP A 7 25.90 13.19 13.62
N VAL A 8 25.43 11.94 13.69
CA VAL A 8 26.20 10.77 13.23
C VAL A 8 25.44 10.01 12.14
N CYS A 9 25.95 10.08 10.91
CA CYS A 9 25.46 9.26 9.79
C CYS A 9 25.59 7.76 10.12
N TYR A 10 24.65 6.94 9.64
CA TYR A 10 24.62 5.47 9.87
C TYR A 10 24.41 5.03 11.33
N CYS A 11 23.96 5.94 12.20
CA CYS A 11 23.53 5.62 13.55
C CYS A 11 22.00 5.65 13.65
N ALA A 12 21.42 4.64 14.29
CA ALA A 12 20.01 4.62 14.66
C ALA A 12 19.85 4.28 16.14
N ALA A 13 19.20 5.16 16.90
CA ALA A 13 18.94 4.95 18.32
C ALA A 13 17.42 4.83 18.56
N TYR A 14 17.04 3.89 19.43
CA TYR A 14 15.68 3.78 19.93
C TYR A 14 15.69 3.38 21.40
N LEU A 15 15.28 4.33 22.26
CA LEU A 15 15.38 4.21 23.71
C LEU A 15 16.82 3.85 24.12
N ASN A 16 17.05 2.63 24.59
CA ASN A 16 18.34 2.15 25.08
C ASN A 16 19.11 1.30 24.05
N ASN A 17 18.59 1.12 22.83
CA ASN A 17 19.24 0.32 21.79
C ASN A 17 19.83 1.21 20.71
N ILE A 18 21.11 1.06 20.44
CA ILE A 18 21.82 1.76 19.38
C ILE A 18 22.21 0.74 18.33
N LEU A 19 21.94 1.07 17.07
CA LEU A 19 22.38 0.35 15.89
C LEU A 19 23.37 1.24 15.15
N ILE A 20 24.51 0.67 14.80
CA ILE A 20 25.58 1.35 14.07
C ILE A 20 25.81 0.54 12.81
N SER A 21 25.90 1.20 11.66
CA SER A 21 26.22 0.57 10.37
C SER A 21 27.27 1.39 9.62
N GLY A 22 27.74 0.87 8.49
CA GLY A 22 28.69 1.52 7.58
C GLY A 22 28.68 0.79 6.25
N ARG A 23 29.11 1.45 5.16
CA ARG A 23 29.20 0.77 3.84
C ARG A 23 30.45 -0.08 3.72
N THR A 24 31.49 0.30 4.46
CA THR A 24 32.77 -0.42 4.57
C THR A 24 33.09 -0.64 6.05
N GLU A 25 34.01 -1.56 6.33
CA GLU A 25 34.50 -1.81 7.69
C GLU A 25 35.15 -0.55 8.28
N GLU A 26 35.91 0.20 7.49
CA GLU A 26 36.53 1.47 7.90
C GLU A 26 35.50 2.54 8.28
N GLU A 27 34.44 2.72 7.46
CA GLU A 27 33.34 3.63 7.78
C GLU A 27 32.61 3.18 9.05
N HIS A 28 32.40 1.88 9.22
CA HIS A 28 31.73 1.32 10.38
C HIS A 28 32.53 1.57 11.67
N LEU A 29 33.85 1.34 11.65
CA LEU A 29 34.74 1.59 12.78
C LEU A 29 34.80 3.08 13.13
N THR A 30 34.90 3.95 12.13
CA THR A 30 34.88 5.40 12.32
C THR A 30 33.57 5.85 12.99
N THR A 31 32.44 5.33 12.52
CA THR A 31 31.12 5.63 13.09
C THR A 31 31.01 5.09 14.52
N LEU A 32 31.55 3.90 14.79
CA LEU A 32 31.58 3.31 16.12
C LEU A 32 32.38 4.17 17.11
N GLU A 33 33.57 4.64 16.73
CA GLU A 33 34.39 5.51 17.57
C GLU A 33 33.67 6.83 17.91
N GLN A 34 33.04 7.45 16.92
CA GLN A 34 32.24 8.68 17.13
C GLN A 34 31.10 8.45 18.12
N VAL A 35 30.32 7.38 17.95
CA VAL A 35 29.21 7.05 18.84
C VAL A 35 29.70 6.76 20.26
N LEU A 36 30.81 6.02 20.41
CA LEU A 36 31.38 5.72 21.72
C LEU A 36 31.91 6.97 22.42
N SER A 37 32.52 7.91 21.68
CA SER A 37 32.96 9.20 22.22
C SER A 37 31.76 9.99 22.73
N HIS A 38 30.70 10.14 21.93
CA HIS A 38 29.49 10.85 22.36
C HIS A 38 28.82 10.22 23.58
N LEU A 39 28.81 8.89 23.68
CA LEU A 39 28.30 8.20 24.86
C LEU A 39 29.16 8.49 26.09
N HIS A 40 30.48 8.49 25.94
CA HIS A 40 31.42 8.83 27.01
C HIS A 40 31.21 10.26 27.51
N ASP A 41 31.12 11.22 26.60
CA ASP A 41 30.92 12.64 26.91
C ASP A 41 29.57 12.89 27.59
N ALA A 42 28.54 12.12 27.22
CA ALA A 42 27.24 12.15 27.87
C ALA A 42 27.18 11.37 29.21
N GLY A 43 28.28 10.74 29.64
CA GLY A 43 28.34 9.93 30.85
C GLY A 43 27.56 8.61 30.78
N LEU A 44 27.23 8.15 29.57
CA LEU A 44 26.52 6.89 29.33
C LEU A 44 27.51 5.73 29.18
N LYS A 45 27.07 4.53 29.58
CA LYS A 45 27.90 3.32 29.51
C LYS A 45 27.16 2.20 28.78
N CYS A 46 27.85 1.56 27.85
CA CYS A 46 27.38 0.35 27.20
C CYS A 46 27.71 -0.89 28.05
N LYS A 47 26.77 -1.83 28.15
CA LYS A 47 27.05 -3.13 28.75
C LYS A 47 27.68 -4.04 27.70
N CYS A 48 28.99 -4.32 27.81
CA CYS A 48 29.75 -5.11 26.83
C CYS A 48 29.08 -6.45 26.49
N ASP A 49 28.55 -7.18 27.47
CA ASP A 49 27.88 -8.48 27.24
C ASP A 49 26.63 -8.40 26.35
N LYS A 50 26.05 -7.21 26.19
CA LYS A 50 24.86 -6.96 25.35
C LYS A 50 25.23 -6.33 24.01
N CYS A 51 26.48 -5.96 23.79
CA CYS A 51 26.98 -5.47 22.52
C CYS A 51 27.21 -6.67 21.58
N SER A 52 26.88 -6.51 20.30
CA SER A 52 27.10 -7.53 19.27
C SER A 52 27.65 -6.85 18.03
N PHE A 53 28.79 -7.33 17.54
CA PHE A 53 29.46 -6.86 16.33
C PHE A 53 29.49 -8.02 15.34
N LYS A 54 28.63 -7.96 14.32
CA LYS A 54 28.39 -9.03 13.35
C LYS A 54 27.83 -8.44 12.06
N ASP A 55 27.95 -9.17 10.95
CA ASP A 55 27.34 -8.82 9.66
C ASP A 55 25.80 -8.85 9.71
N GLU A 56 25.25 -9.66 10.61
CA GLU A 56 23.82 -9.75 10.89
C GLU A 56 23.54 -9.46 12.36
N VAL A 57 22.64 -8.51 12.63
CA VAL A 57 22.29 -8.10 14.00
C VAL A 57 20.79 -8.10 14.25
N LYS A 58 20.41 -8.51 15.45
CA LYS A 58 19.04 -8.45 15.94
C LYS A 58 18.76 -7.09 16.56
N TYR A 59 17.85 -6.34 15.96
CA TYR A 59 17.47 -4.99 16.40
C TYR A 59 15.95 -4.83 16.42
N LEU A 60 15.41 -4.44 17.58
CA LEU A 60 13.98 -4.19 17.80
C LEU A 60 13.05 -5.31 17.27
N GLY A 61 13.42 -6.58 17.44
CA GLY A 61 12.60 -7.72 16.99
C GLY A 61 12.65 -8.02 15.50
N HIS A 62 13.65 -7.48 14.81
CA HIS A 62 13.99 -7.78 13.42
C HIS A 62 15.44 -8.22 13.34
N ILE A 63 15.75 -8.93 12.26
CA ILE A 63 17.11 -9.18 11.81
C ILE A 63 17.45 -8.13 10.76
N ILE A 64 18.62 -7.52 10.89
CA ILE A 64 19.16 -6.55 9.94
C ILE A 64 20.48 -7.13 9.41
N SER A 65 20.56 -7.28 8.09
CA SER A 65 21.73 -7.77 7.37
C SER A 65 21.99 -6.92 6.12
N ALA A 66 23.03 -7.25 5.36
CA ALA A 66 23.32 -6.59 4.08
C ALA A 66 22.19 -6.76 3.06
N GLU A 67 21.48 -7.89 3.08
CA GLU A 67 20.38 -8.21 2.16
C GLU A 67 19.11 -7.43 2.46
N GLY A 68 18.95 -6.93 3.68
CA GLY A 68 17.76 -6.21 4.08
C GLY A 68 17.38 -6.35 5.54
N LYS A 69 16.08 -6.20 5.78
CA LYS A 69 15.43 -6.36 7.07
C LYS A 69 14.53 -7.58 7.03
N CYS A 70 14.69 -8.50 7.97
CA CYS A 70 13.90 -9.73 8.05
C CYS A 70 13.16 -9.85 9.38
N PRO A 71 12.04 -10.59 9.45
CA PRO A 71 11.43 -10.97 10.71
C PRO A 71 12.38 -11.82 11.56
N ASP A 72 12.42 -11.58 12.87
CA ASP A 72 13.21 -12.41 13.80
C ASP A 72 12.59 -13.81 13.96
N PRO A 73 13.28 -14.90 13.53
CA PRO A 73 12.80 -16.28 13.60
C PRO A 73 12.40 -16.71 15.01
N GLY A 74 13.06 -16.17 16.05
CA GLY A 74 12.72 -16.48 17.43
C GLY A 74 11.35 -15.93 17.83
N LYS A 75 11.03 -14.71 17.39
CA LYS A 75 9.72 -14.08 17.65
C LYS A 75 8.63 -14.64 16.74
N THR A 76 8.93 -14.89 15.47
CA THR A 76 7.95 -15.49 14.55
C THR A 76 7.65 -16.94 14.93
N ALA A 77 8.63 -17.74 15.35
CA ALA A 77 8.40 -19.11 15.83
C ALA A 77 7.45 -19.17 17.04
N ALA A 78 7.51 -18.18 17.93
CA ALA A 78 6.57 -18.07 19.04
C ALA A 78 5.12 -17.83 18.54
N ILE A 79 4.95 -17.00 17.51
CA ILE A 79 3.63 -16.76 16.87
C ILE A 79 3.14 -18.02 16.15
N MET A 80 4.02 -18.75 15.47
CA MET A 80 3.68 -20.00 14.76
C MET A 80 3.12 -21.06 15.70
N LYS A 81 3.68 -21.16 16.91
CA LYS A 81 3.28 -22.10 17.96
C LYS A 81 2.00 -21.70 18.72
N MET A 82 1.46 -20.50 18.52
CA MET A 82 0.23 -20.08 19.22
C MET A 82 -0.96 -20.97 18.82
N PRO A 83 -1.78 -21.45 19.77
CA PRO A 83 -3.00 -22.18 19.43
C PRO A 83 -4.03 -21.26 18.74
N ALA A 84 -5.05 -21.87 18.13
CA ALA A 84 -6.17 -21.12 17.59
C ALA A 84 -6.89 -20.36 18.73
N PRO A 85 -7.14 -19.04 18.58
CA PRO A 85 -7.86 -18.26 19.57
C PRO A 85 -9.25 -18.82 19.90
N THR A 86 -9.58 -18.86 21.19
CA THR A 86 -10.86 -19.34 21.71
C THR A 86 -11.79 -18.22 22.16
N ASN A 87 -11.28 -16.97 22.23
CA ASN A 87 -12.04 -15.79 22.63
C ASN A 87 -11.53 -14.53 21.90
N ALA A 88 -12.32 -13.44 21.98
CA ALA A 88 -12.03 -12.19 21.29
C ALA A 88 -10.74 -11.49 21.79
N ASP A 89 -10.35 -11.72 23.03
CA ASP A 89 -9.12 -11.16 23.62
C ASP A 89 -7.87 -11.86 23.07
N GLU A 90 -7.92 -13.18 22.94
CA GLU A 90 -6.89 -13.99 22.29
C GLU A 90 -6.73 -13.62 20.81
N VAL A 91 -7.86 -13.39 20.10
CA VAL A 91 -7.82 -12.89 18.72
C VAL A 91 -7.13 -11.53 18.68
N SER A 92 -7.47 -10.61 19.60
CA SER A 92 -6.86 -9.29 19.66
C SER A 92 -5.37 -9.34 19.96
N SER A 93 -4.95 -10.22 20.88
CA SER A 93 -3.55 -10.47 21.21
C SER A 93 -2.78 -11.02 20.01
N PHE A 94 -3.35 -12.00 19.30
CA PHE A 94 -2.77 -12.56 18.09
C PHE A 94 -2.64 -11.53 16.97
N LEU A 95 -3.71 -10.78 16.68
CA LEU A 95 -3.70 -9.73 15.65
C LEU A 95 -2.70 -8.63 15.98
N GLY A 96 -2.56 -8.24 17.26
CA GLY A 96 -1.55 -7.28 17.69
C GLY A 96 -0.12 -7.76 17.43
N LYS A 97 0.17 -9.04 17.70
CA LYS A 97 1.48 -9.64 17.43
C LYS A 97 1.78 -9.74 15.92
N ILE A 98 0.79 -10.08 15.10
CA ILE A 98 0.99 -10.12 13.64
C ILE A 98 1.08 -8.71 13.05
N ASN A 99 0.32 -7.75 13.57
CA ASN A 99 0.35 -6.37 13.06
C ASN A 99 1.75 -5.75 13.13
N PHE A 100 2.57 -6.16 14.12
CA PHE A 100 3.98 -5.79 14.19
C PHE A 100 4.78 -6.17 12.93
N TYR A 101 4.43 -7.31 12.32
CA TYR A 101 5.02 -7.84 11.09
C TYR A 101 4.18 -7.57 9.84
N SER A 102 3.11 -6.77 9.91
CA SER A 102 2.24 -6.45 8.76
C SER A 102 3.01 -5.95 7.54
N ARG A 103 4.11 -5.22 7.76
CA ARG A 103 4.99 -4.70 6.70
C ARG A 103 5.67 -5.75 5.83
N PHE A 104 5.67 -7.01 6.25
CA PHE A 104 6.26 -8.15 5.54
C PHE A 104 5.21 -9.04 4.86
N LEU A 105 3.94 -8.78 5.11
CA LEU A 105 2.84 -9.63 4.67
C LEU A 105 2.08 -8.93 3.54
N SER A 106 2.03 -9.57 2.37
CA SER A 106 1.05 -9.19 1.35
C SER A 106 -0.36 -9.51 1.85
N ASP A 107 -1.35 -8.74 1.41
CA ASP A 107 -2.78 -9.02 1.64
C ASP A 107 -3.19 -9.13 3.11
N TYR A 108 -2.43 -8.49 4.01
CA TYR A 108 -2.61 -8.57 5.46
C TYR A 108 -4.06 -8.29 5.89
N THR A 109 -4.69 -7.29 5.27
CA THR A 109 -6.08 -6.90 5.57
C THR A 109 -7.09 -7.95 5.18
N ASP A 110 -6.92 -8.60 4.04
CA ASP A 110 -7.85 -9.62 3.54
C ASP A 110 -7.73 -10.90 4.35
N LEU A 111 -6.51 -11.21 4.77
CA LEU A 111 -6.24 -12.30 5.69
C LEU A 111 -6.82 -12.05 7.09
N CYS A 112 -6.73 -10.81 7.58
CA CYS A 112 -7.23 -10.46 8.91
C CYS A 112 -8.72 -10.11 8.96
N ALA A 113 -9.38 -9.85 7.83
CA ALA A 113 -10.77 -9.44 7.75
C ALA A 113 -11.73 -10.33 8.59
N PRO A 114 -11.78 -11.66 8.41
CA PRO A 114 -12.68 -12.50 9.21
C PRO A 114 -12.29 -12.56 10.70
N LEU A 115 -11.02 -12.34 11.04
CA LEU A 115 -10.58 -12.29 12.43
C LEU A 115 -11.00 -10.97 13.10
N TYR A 116 -11.02 -9.86 12.37
CA TYR A 116 -11.54 -8.59 12.88
C TYR A 116 -13.06 -8.64 13.13
N GLU A 117 -13.81 -9.41 12.35
CA GLU A 117 -15.25 -9.59 12.57
C GLU A 117 -15.56 -10.26 13.92
N LEU A 118 -14.70 -11.15 14.40
CA LEU A 118 -14.82 -11.77 15.72
C LEU A 118 -14.68 -10.78 16.88
N LYS A 119 -14.15 -9.58 16.62
CA LYS A 119 -13.99 -8.49 17.59
C LYS A 119 -15.18 -7.52 17.62
N GLN A 120 -16.16 -7.66 16.71
CA GLN A 120 -17.28 -6.72 16.64
C GLN A 120 -18.19 -6.87 17.86
N LYS A 121 -18.49 -5.74 18.54
CA LYS A 121 -19.40 -5.70 19.68
C LYS A 121 -20.79 -6.19 19.26
N GLY A 122 -21.35 -7.13 20.03
CA GLY A 122 -22.71 -7.66 19.83
C GLY A 122 -22.82 -8.94 19.01
N LYS A 123 -21.74 -9.45 18.41
CA LYS A 123 -21.72 -10.79 17.79
C LYS A 123 -21.23 -11.85 18.77
N LYS A 124 -21.86 -13.03 18.77
CA LYS A 124 -21.36 -14.19 19.51
C LYS A 124 -20.04 -14.65 18.87
N PHE A 125 -19.02 -14.90 19.69
CA PHE A 125 -17.77 -15.46 19.23
C PHE A 125 -18.01 -16.85 18.64
N ALA A 126 -17.72 -17.01 17.35
CA ALA A 126 -17.89 -18.26 16.64
C ALA A 126 -16.69 -18.48 15.71
N TRP A 127 -15.78 -19.35 16.13
CA TRP A 127 -14.60 -19.70 15.33
C TRP A 127 -15.01 -20.56 14.13
N SER A 128 -15.08 -19.95 12.94
CA SER A 128 -15.51 -20.63 11.73
C SER A 128 -14.36 -21.33 11.01
N LYS A 129 -14.67 -22.27 10.10
CA LYS A 129 -13.68 -22.88 9.20
C LYS A 129 -12.91 -21.83 8.38
N LEU A 130 -13.58 -20.73 8.01
CA LEU A 130 -12.94 -19.61 7.31
C LEU A 130 -11.91 -18.91 8.21
N CYS A 131 -12.23 -18.68 9.48
CA CYS A 131 -11.30 -18.09 10.45
C CYS A 131 -10.07 -18.99 10.64
N GLN A 132 -10.28 -20.30 10.76
CA GLN A 132 -9.18 -21.26 10.87
C GLN A 132 -8.27 -21.23 9.64
N ASN A 133 -8.85 -21.28 8.44
CA ASN A 133 -8.08 -21.23 7.20
C ASN A 133 -7.26 -19.93 7.09
N LYS A 134 -7.86 -18.78 7.39
CA LYS A 134 -7.16 -17.49 7.37
C LYS A 134 -6.09 -17.37 8.45
N PHE A 135 -6.32 -17.93 9.63
CA PHE A 135 -5.32 -18.03 10.70
C PHE A 135 -4.10 -18.85 10.26
N ASP A 136 -4.32 -20.00 9.62
CA ASP A 136 -3.23 -20.85 9.11
C ASP A 136 -2.51 -20.22 7.93
N GLN A 137 -3.24 -19.52 7.04
CA GLN A 137 -2.65 -18.73 5.95
C GLN A 137 -1.76 -17.60 6.48
N LEU A 138 -2.19 -16.85 7.50
CA LEU A 138 -1.38 -15.79 8.12
C LEU A 138 -0.07 -16.33 8.69
N LYS A 139 -0.13 -17.47 9.37
CA LYS A 139 1.05 -18.16 9.89
C LYS A 139 1.98 -18.59 8.75
N SER A 140 1.44 -19.22 7.72
CA SER A 140 2.20 -19.65 6.55
C SER A 140 2.87 -18.47 5.83
N ALA A 141 2.15 -17.36 5.68
CA ALA A 141 2.66 -16.13 5.07
C ALA A 141 3.81 -15.53 5.92
N LEU A 142 3.68 -15.50 7.24
CA LEU A 142 4.74 -15.02 8.13
C LEU A 142 5.98 -15.94 8.11
N ALA A 143 5.78 -17.25 7.97
CA ALA A 143 6.88 -18.20 7.86
C ALA A 143 7.63 -18.08 6.52
N LYS A 144 6.93 -17.72 5.45
CA LYS A 144 7.49 -17.49 4.11
C LYS A 144 7.86 -16.02 3.85
N ALA A 145 7.72 -15.16 4.85
CA ALA A 145 7.96 -13.74 4.68
C ALA A 145 9.42 -13.48 4.29
N ASN A 146 9.61 -12.92 3.10
CA ASN A 146 10.93 -12.55 2.61
C ASN A 146 11.46 -11.32 3.36
N CYS A 147 12.78 -11.17 3.34
CA CYS A 147 13.42 -9.95 3.79
C CYS A 147 13.03 -8.77 2.90
N LEU A 148 12.75 -7.64 3.53
CA LEU A 148 12.50 -6.38 2.86
C LEU A 148 13.84 -5.72 2.53
N ALA A 149 13.96 -5.17 1.33
CA ALA A 149 15.15 -4.45 0.93
C ALA A 149 15.33 -3.16 1.76
N HIS A 150 16.57 -2.77 1.99
CA HIS A 150 16.87 -1.42 2.49
C HIS A 150 16.50 -0.39 1.42
N HIS A 151 16.03 0.77 1.87
CA HIS A 151 15.77 1.87 0.96
C HIS A 151 17.11 2.48 0.51
N ASP A 152 17.35 2.45 -0.80
CA ASP A 152 18.46 3.15 -1.45
C ASP A 152 17.90 4.28 -2.34
N PRO A 153 18.15 5.55 -2.00
CA PRO A 153 17.63 6.65 -2.79
C PRO A 153 18.18 6.73 -4.23
N LYS A 154 19.27 6.01 -4.54
CA LYS A 154 19.83 5.94 -5.90
C LYS A 154 19.08 4.98 -6.81
N LEU A 155 18.28 4.08 -6.24
CA LEU A 155 17.55 3.08 -6.99
C LEU A 155 16.13 3.59 -7.31
N PRO A 156 15.61 3.32 -8.53
CA PRO A 156 14.24 3.67 -8.88
C PRO A 156 13.24 3.08 -7.90
N LEU A 157 12.25 3.89 -7.54
CA LEU A 157 11.14 3.51 -6.68
C LEU A 157 9.90 3.17 -7.50
N LEU A 158 9.19 2.14 -7.09
CA LEU A 158 7.90 1.73 -7.63
C LEU A 158 6.89 1.61 -6.49
N LEU A 159 5.82 2.39 -6.56
CA LEU A 159 4.65 2.26 -5.70
C LEU A 159 3.60 1.47 -6.48
N ALA A 160 3.26 0.27 -6.03
CA ALA A 160 2.14 -0.48 -6.58
C ALA A 160 0.97 -0.47 -5.58
N THR A 161 -0.24 -0.28 -6.08
CA THR A 161 -1.45 -0.19 -5.26
C THR A 161 -2.51 -1.12 -5.79
N ASP A 162 -3.17 -1.83 -4.88
CA ASP A 162 -4.23 -2.77 -5.20
C ASP A 162 -5.41 -2.58 -4.23
N THR A 163 -6.57 -3.08 -4.62
CA THR A 163 -7.79 -3.02 -3.84
C THR A 163 -8.57 -4.31 -3.89
N SER A 164 -9.08 -4.69 -2.73
CA SER A 164 -9.98 -5.82 -2.58
C SER A 164 -11.37 -5.35 -2.18
N SER A 165 -12.30 -6.30 -2.10
CA SER A 165 -13.63 -6.04 -1.54
C SER A 165 -13.61 -5.66 -0.05
N TYR A 166 -12.54 -5.96 0.67
CA TYR A 166 -12.41 -5.77 2.12
C TYR A 166 -11.44 -4.66 2.53
N GLY A 167 -10.45 -4.36 1.70
CA GLY A 167 -9.33 -3.51 2.06
C GLY A 167 -8.64 -2.90 0.84
N ILE A 168 -7.69 -2.02 1.13
CA ILE A 168 -6.77 -1.42 0.17
C ILE A 168 -5.34 -1.80 0.56
N GLY A 169 -4.50 -2.02 -0.45
CA GLY A 169 -3.12 -2.43 -0.30
C GLY A 169 -2.19 -1.52 -1.10
N ALA A 170 -1.00 -1.29 -0.55
CA ALA A 170 0.08 -0.61 -1.25
C ALA A 170 1.41 -1.29 -0.92
N VAL A 171 2.29 -1.39 -1.91
CA VAL A 171 3.64 -1.91 -1.74
C VAL A 171 4.63 -0.94 -2.37
N LEU A 172 5.69 -0.64 -1.62
CA LEU A 172 6.82 0.13 -2.11
C LEU A 172 7.95 -0.83 -2.47
N LEU A 173 8.46 -0.73 -3.69
CA LEU A 173 9.48 -1.61 -4.26
C LEU A 173 10.66 -0.80 -4.80
N HIS A 174 11.83 -1.43 -4.81
CA HIS A 174 12.94 -1.03 -5.67
C HIS A 174 12.93 -1.81 -6.97
N CYS A 175 13.21 -1.12 -8.08
CA CYS A 175 13.49 -1.74 -9.36
C CYS A 175 15.01 -1.75 -9.60
N TYR A 176 15.57 -2.94 -9.75
CA TYR A 176 16.98 -3.13 -10.05
C TYR A 176 17.23 -3.16 -11.57
N SER A 177 18.47 -2.94 -11.98
CA SER A 177 18.87 -2.87 -13.39
C SER A 177 18.66 -4.17 -14.17
N ASP A 178 18.58 -5.30 -13.45
CA ASP A 178 18.29 -6.63 -13.99
C ASP A 178 16.78 -6.89 -14.17
N GLY A 179 15.93 -5.90 -13.82
CA GLY A 179 14.47 -6.02 -13.86
C GLY A 179 13.88 -6.71 -12.64
N MET A 180 14.67 -7.09 -11.63
CA MET A 180 14.13 -7.61 -10.38
C MET A 180 13.48 -6.50 -9.56
N GLU A 181 12.36 -6.83 -8.92
CA GLU A 181 11.68 -5.96 -7.98
C GLU A 181 11.81 -6.52 -6.56
N LYS A 182 12.26 -5.69 -5.61
CA LYS A 182 12.32 -6.09 -4.19
C LYS A 182 11.49 -5.15 -3.31
N PRO A 183 10.62 -5.70 -2.44
CA PRO A 183 9.78 -4.89 -1.59
C PRO A 183 10.59 -4.24 -0.47
N ILE A 184 10.38 -2.94 -0.29
CA ILE A 184 10.88 -2.14 0.84
C ILE A 184 9.89 -2.25 2.00
N ALA A 185 8.59 -2.16 1.69
CA ALA A 185 7.54 -2.29 2.69
C ALA A 185 6.18 -2.58 2.04
N PHE A 186 5.39 -3.42 2.71
CA PHE A 186 3.96 -3.61 2.44
C PHE A 186 3.12 -2.75 3.37
N ALA A 187 1.98 -2.28 2.88
CA ALA A 187 0.98 -1.54 3.63
C ALA A 187 -0.41 -2.01 3.25
N SER A 188 -1.30 -2.13 4.23
CA SER A 188 -2.68 -2.48 3.98
C SER A 188 -3.59 -1.78 4.99
N LYS A 189 -4.78 -1.34 4.56
CA LYS A 189 -5.83 -0.77 5.41
C LYS A 189 -7.18 -1.44 5.13
N THR A 190 -7.90 -1.84 6.17
CA THR A 190 -9.29 -2.32 6.03
C THR A 190 -10.21 -1.14 5.74
N LEU A 191 -11.14 -1.32 4.81
CA LEU A 191 -12.10 -0.28 4.45
C LEU A 191 -13.06 0.01 5.60
N GLU A 192 -13.27 1.29 5.87
CA GLU A 192 -14.28 1.81 6.78
C GLU A 192 -15.69 1.54 6.23
N PRO A 193 -16.74 1.53 7.08
CA PRO A 193 -18.11 1.26 6.64
C PRO A 193 -18.59 2.16 5.48
N ALA A 194 -18.17 3.43 5.47
CA ALA A 194 -18.45 4.35 4.36
C ALA A 194 -17.66 3.98 3.09
N GLU A 195 -16.36 3.70 3.24
CA GLU A 195 -15.46 3.35 2.13
C GLU A 195 -15.82 2.00 1.48
N LYS A 196 -16.49 1.08 2.20
CA LYS A 196 -16.98 -0.18 1.62
C LYS A 196 -18.01 0.03 0.51
N ASN A 197 -18.79 1.11 0.60
CA ASN A 197 -19.82 1.45 -0.37
C ASN A 197 -19.26 2.20 -1.59
N TYR A 198 -17.97 2.52 -1.58
CA TYR A 198 -17.31 3.10 -2.73
C TYR A 198 -17.33 2.14 -3.91
N SER A 199 -17.44 2.71 -5.09
CA SER A 199 -17.21 2.00 -6.35
C SER A 199 -15.78 1.47 -6.41
N GLN A 200 -15.53 0.46 -7.26
CA GLN A 200 -14.21 -0.14 -7.41
C GLN A 200 -13.14 0.91 -7.73
N ILE A 201 -13.49 1.85 -8.60
CA ILE A 201 -12.61 2.95 -9.03
C ILE A 201 -12.32 3.92 -7.89
N GLU A 202 -13.32 4.28 -7.07
CA GLU A 202 -13.06 5.08 -5.85
C GLU A 202 -12.13 4.37 -4.87
N LYS A 203 -12.28 3.05 -4.72
CA LYS A 203 -11.39 2.26 -3.85
C LYS A 203 -9.97 2.31 -4.37
N GLU A 204 -9.77 2.16 -5.69
CA GLU A 204 -8.46 2.26 -6.33
C GLU A 204 -7.82 3.64 -6.12
N GLY A 205 -8.57 4.72 -6.33
CA GLY A 205 -8.11 6.08 -6.02
C GLY A 205 -7.75 6.26 -4.53
N LEU A 206 -8.57 5.71 -3.63
CA LEU A 206 -8.29 5.70 -2.20
C LEU A 206 -7.00 4.92 -1.87
N SER A 207 -6.74 3.81 -2.56
CA SER A 207 -5.52 3.01 -2.41
C SER A 207 -4.26 3.77 -2.80
N ILE A 208 -4.34 4.57 -3.87
CA ILE A 208 -3.25 5.49 -4.27
C ILE A 208 -2.98 6.50 -3.17
N ILE A 209 -4.00 7.22 -2.70
CA ILE A 209 -3.85 8.21 -1.63
C ILE A 209 -3.30 7.56 -0.36
N PHE A 210 -3.79 6.37 -0.03
CA PHE A 210 -3.30 5.60 1.11
C PHE A 210 -1.82 5.24 0.98
N GLY A 211 -1.41 4.70 -0.17
CA GLY A 211 -0.01 4.35 -0.46
C GLY A 211 0.92 5.56 -0.37
N LEU A 212 0.53 6.68 -0.99
CA LEU A 212 1.29 7.93 -0.96
C LEU A 212 1.49 8.45 0.48
N LYS A 213 0.41 8.51 1.27
CA LYS A 213 0.49 8.94 2.68
C LYS A 213 1.28 7.97 3.53
N LYS A 214 1.14 6.66 3.29
CA LYS A 214 1.79 5.65 4.11
C LYS A 214 3.30 5.60 3.89
N PHE A 215 3.74 5.85 2.66
CA PHE A 215 5.14 5.84 2.26
C PHE A 215 5.71 7.24 2.05
N GLU A 216 5.05 8.27 2.56
CA GLU A 216 5.43 9.68 2.42
C GLU A 216 6.91 9.92 2.73
N GLN A 217 7.42 9.33 3.83
CA GLN A 217 8.83 9.43 4.24
C GLN A 217 9.85 8.91 3.21
N PHE A 218 9.42 8.05 2.27
CA PHE A 218 10.25 7.50 1.19
C PHE A 218 10.03 8.21 -0.15
N LEU A 219 8.86 8.82 -0.34
CA LEU A 219 8.43 9.36 -1.63
C LEU A 219 8.66 10.87 -1.75
N ILE A 220 8.62 11.61 -0.64
CA ILE A 220 8.84 13.06 -0.67
C ILE A 220 10.25 13.36 -1.19
N GLY A 221 10.33 14.18 -2.23
CA GLY A 221 11.59 14.62 -2.84
C GLY A 221 12.22 13.63 -3.82
N TRP A 222 11.58 12.47 -4.05
CA TRP A 222 12.10 11.42 -4.94
C TRP A 222 11.16 11.18 -6.12
N HIS A 223 11.74 10.86 -7.28
CA HIS A 223 10.98 10.38 -8.42
C HIS A 223 10.67 8.88 -8.24
N PHE A 224 9.42 8.51 -8.48
CA PHE A 224 8.96 7.13 -8.40
C PHE A 224 7.92 6.85 -9.49
N LYS A 225 7.74 5.58 -9.81
CA LYS A 225 6.70 5.09 -10.72
C LYS A 225 5.51 4.60 -9.90
N LEU A 226 4.29 4.96 -10.31
CA LEU A 226 3.06 4.43 -9.74
C LEU A 226 2.49 3.35 -10.68
N THR A 227 2.22 2.17 -10.15
CA THR A 227 1.49 1.10 -10.84
C THR A 227 0.12 0.92 -10.17
N THR A 228 -0.93 1.08 -10.95
CA THR A 228 -2.31 1.00 -10.48
C THR A 228 -3.24 0.54 -11.59
N ASP A 229 -4.28 -0.19 -11.22
CA ASP A 229 -5.36 -0.60 -12.12
C ASP A 229 -6.41 0.52 -12.32
N TYR A 230 -6.18 1.70 -11.74
CA TYR A 230 -7.07 2.86 -11.84
C TYR A 230 -7.18 3.41 -13.27
N CYS A 231 -8.21 2.94 -13.96
CA CYS A 231 -8.55 3.22 -15.36
C CYS A 231 -8.49 4.72 -15.76
N PRO A 232 -9.03 5.69 -14.99
CA PRO A 232 -8.96 7.10 -15.38
C PRO A 232 -7.53 7.66 -15.45
N LEU A 233 -6.62 7.23 -14.58
CA LEU A 233 -5.21 7.64 -14.67
C LEU A 233 -4.52 7.01 -15.87
N GLN A 234 -4.84 5.76 -16.20
CA GLN A 234 -4.30 5.11 -17.39
C GLN A 234 -4.73 5.81 -18.68
N ILE A 235 -6.00 6.23 -18.77
CA ILE A 235 -6.50 7.00 -19.92
C ILE A 235 -5.79 8.36 -20.01
N LEU A 236 -5.63 9.07 -18.89
CA LEU A 236 -4.88 10.33 -18.84
C LEU A 236 -3.42 10.15 -19.31
N GLU A 237 -2.78 9.06 -18.88
CA GLU A 237 -1.41 8.73 -19.31
C GLU A 237 -1.35 8.47 -20.82
N TRP A 238 -2.30 7.71 -21.38
CA TRP A 238 -2.34 7.45 -22.83
C TRP A 238 -2.63 8.70 -23.66
N ILE A 239 -3.48 9.61 -23.17
CA ILE A 239 -3.73 10.89 -23.84
C ILE A 239 -2.43 11.72 -23.89
N ARG A 240 -1.63 11.72 -22.81
CA ARG A 240 -0.41 12.53 -22.70
C ARG A 240 0.81 11.92 -23.40
N ASN A 241 0.98 10.60 -23.30
CA ASN A 241 2.21 9.91 -23.74
C ASN A 241 2.00 9.04 -24.99
N GLY A 242 0.76 8.94 -25.48
CA GLY A 242 0.39 8.14 -26.64
C GLY A 242 -0.29 6.82 -26.26
N TRP A 243 -1.21 6.40 -27.12
CA TRP A 243 -2.00 5.19 -26.95
C TRP A 243 -1.20 3.93 -27.31
N PRO A 244 -1.48 2.77 -26.67
CA PRO A 244 -0.76 1.53 -26.95
C PRO A 244 -1.02 1.02 -28.38
N ASN A 245 0.04 0.58 -29.07
CA ASN A 245 -0.06 0.06 -30.45
C ASN A 245 -0.64 -1.36 -30.55
N LYS A 246 -0.81 -2.06 -29.43
CA LYS A 246 -1.31 -3.44 -29.38
C LYS A 246 -2.81 -3.45 -29.10
N ALA A 247 -3.50 -4.47 -29.62
CA ALA A 247 -4.91 -4.69 -29.34
C ALA A 247 -5.16 -4.80 -27.83
N LEU A 248 -6.02 -3.93 -27.32
CA LEU A 248 -6.41 -3.91 -25.92
C LEU A 248 -7.30 -5.12 -25.60
N ARG A 249 -6.98 -5.84 -24.52
CA ARG A 249 -7.77 -6.99 -24.05
C ARG A 249 -8.73 -6.63 -22.93
N ASP A 250 -8.48 -5.53 -22.23
CA ASP A 250 -9.32 -5.08 -21.13
C ASP A 250 -10.63 -4.48 -21.67
N SER A 251 -11.75 -5.13 -21.36
CA SER A 251 -13.08 -4.71 -21.78
C SER A 251 -13.52 -3.37 -21.20
N THR A 252 -12.94 -2.95 -20.08
CA THR A 252 -13.26 -1.68 -19.40
C THR A 252 -12.60 -0.50 -20.11
N LEU A 253 -11.38 -0.71 -20.61
CA LEU A 253 -10.58 0.31 -21.31
C LEU A 253 -10.81 0.30 -22.83
N LEU A 254 -11.28 -0.83 -23.39
CA LEU A 254 -11.54 -0.97 -24.81
C LEU A 254 -12.47 0.13 -25.38
N PRO A 255 -13.57 0.52 -24.73
CA PRO A 255 -14.41 1.62 -25.22
C PRO A 255 -13.65 2.94 -25.32
N PHE A 256 -12.74 3.24 -24.38
CA PHE A 256 -11.93 4.46 -24.44
C PHE A 256 -10.88 4.37 -25.55
N TYR A 257 -10.24 3.21 -25.72
CA TYR A 257 -9.30 2.96 -26.82
C TYR A 257 -9.94 3.11 -28.20
N CYS A 258 -11.18 2.64 -28.37
CA CYS A 258 -11.94 2.82 -29.62
C CYS A 258 -12.25 4.29 -29.94
N HIS A 259 -12.25 5.17 -28.93
CA HIS A 259 -12.52 6.60 -29.07
C HIS A 259 -11.26 7.46 -28.84
N LYS A 260 -10.07 6.87 -28.95
CA LYS A 260 -8.79 7.54 -28.66
C LYS A 260 -8.57 8.84 -29.41
N ASP A 261 -9.05 8.94 -30.65
CA ASP A 261 -8.85 10.10 -31.52
C ASP A 261 -9.72 11.30 -31.12
N VAL A 262 -10.74 11.09 -30.28
CA VAL A 262 -11.68 12.14 -29.84
C VAL A 262 -11.58 12.44 -28.33
N LEU A 263 -10.71 11.72 -27.62
CA LEU A 263 -10.41 11.94 -26.21
C LEU A 263 -9.22 12.89 -26.07
N HIS A 264 -9.37 13.92 -25.25
CA HIS A 264 -8.31 14.87 -24.94
C HIS A 264 -8.38 15.29 -23.48
N GLU A 265 -7.28 15.85 -22.97
CA GLU A 265 -7.19 16.33 -21.59
C GLU A 265 -7.14 17.86 -21.57
N GLN A 266 -7.90 18.45 -20.63
CA GLN A 266 -7.83 19.86 -20.30
C GLN A 266 -7.88 20.02 -18.78
N ASP A 267 -6.85 20.63 -18.18
CA ASP A 267 -6.75 20.92 -16.74
C ASP A 267 -6.99 19.71 -15.83
N GLY A 268 -6.49 18.53 -16.22
CA GLY A 268 -6.67 17.27 -15.50
C GLY A 268 -8.01 16.58 -15.72
N VAL A 269 -8.89 17.14 -16.57
CA VAL A 269 -10.20 16.58 -16.92
C VAL A 269 -10.13 15.93 -18.29
N ILE A 270 -10.59 14.68 -18.39
CA ILE A 270 -10.74 14.01 -19.68
C ILE A 270 -12.01 14.53 -20.33
N LEU A 271 -11.87 15.02 -21.56
CA LEU A 271 -12.95 15.46 -22.42
C LEU A 271 -13.12 14.48 -23.58
N TYR A 272 -14.37 14.17 -23.87
CA TYR A 272 -14.81 13.49 -25.06
C TYR A 272 -15.35 14.54 -26.04
N PHE A 273 -15.27 14.22 -27.34
CA PHE A 273 -15.85 14.95 -28.48
C PHE A 273 -16.75 16.15 -28.13
N ASN A 274 -16.42 17.35 -28.64
CA ASN A 274 -17.20 18.58 -28.41
C ASN A 274 -17.30 19.00 -26.92
N GLN A 275 -16.21 18.85 -26.16
CA GLN A 275 -16.06 19.28 -24.75
C GLN A 275 -16.99 18.58 -23.74
N GLN A 276 -17.48 17.39 -24.05
CA GLN A 276 -18.24 16.60 -23.10
C GLN A 276 -17.29 16.08 -22.01
N VAL A 277 -17.66 16.27 -20.74
CA VAL A 277 -16.84 15.78 -19.63
C VAL A 277 -16.99 14.27 -19.52
N VAL A 278 -15.87 13.54 -19.55
CA VAL A 278 -15.89 12.10 -19.29
C VAL A 278 -16.13 11.88 -17.80
N ILE A 279 -17.27 11.28 -17.47
CA ILE A 279 -17.66 11.07 -16.09
C ILE A 279 -17.13 9.73 -15.60
N PRO A 280 -16.26 9.72 -14.57
CA PRO A 280 -15.76 8.48 -14.01
C PRO A 280 -16.91 7.71 -13.35
N PRO A 281 -16.87 6.36 -13.33
CA PRO A 281 -17.95 5.51 -12.79
C PRO A 281 -18.55 5.90 -11.43
N PRO A 282 -17.77 6.39 -10.45
CA PRO A 282 -18.35 6.80 -9.18
C PRO A 282 -19.32 7.99 -9.27
N LEU A 283 -19.10 8.87 -10.23
CA LEU A 283 -19.92 10.07 -10.44
C LEU A 283 -21.10 9.82 -11.38
N GLN A 284 -21.17 8.67 -12.05
CA GLN A 284 -22.22 8.36 -13.02
C GLN A 284 -23.60 8.32 -12.36
N SER A 285 -23.76 7.64 -11.23
CA SER A 285 -25.03 7.58 -10.49
C SER A 285 -25.52 8.97 -10.04
N LEU A 286 -24.61 9.83 -9.57
CA LEU A 286 -24.92 11.21 -9.20
C LEU A 286 -25.31 12.03 -10.43
N THR A 287 -24.60 11.85 -11.54
CA THR A 287 -24.85 12.56 -12.80
C THR A 287 -26.19 12.16 -13.40
N LEU A 288 -26.53 10.87 -13.39
CA LEU A 288 -27.84 10.36 -13.82
C LEU A 288 -28.98 10.95 -12.99
N ARG A 289 -28.82 11.04 -11.66
CA ARG A 289 -29.81 11.72 -10.80
C ARG A 289 -29.96 13.20 -11.13
N LYS A 290 -28.86 13.89 -11.42
CA LYS A 290 -28.90 15.31 -11.84
C LYS A 290 -29.57 15.49 -13.20
N LEU A 291 -29.31 14.61 -14.17
CA LEU A 291 -29.98 14.61 -15.47
C LEU A 291 -31.49 14.36 -15.30
N HIS A 292 -31.87 13.43 -14.42
CA HIS A 292 -33.27 13.09 -14.12
C HIS A 292 -34.02 14.20 -13.38
N TYR A 293 -33.35 15.02 -12.54
CA TYR A 293 -33.96 16.11 -11.77
C TYR A 293 -34.72 17.14 -12.64
N THR A 294 -34.39 17.23 -13.93
CA THR A 294 -35.11 18.09 -14.89
C THR A 294 -36.50 17.57 -15.29
N HIS A 295 -36.95 16.42 -14.74
CA HIS A 295 -38.21 15.73 -15.09
C HIS A 295 -38.40 15.56 -16.60
N ALA A 296 -37.29 15.40 -17.31
CA ALA A 296 -37.29 15.26 -18.75
C ALA A 296 -37.37 13.76 -19.08
N GLY A 297 -38.26 13.34 -19.97
CA GLY A 297 -38.33 11.94 -20.41
C GLY A 297 -37.00 11.46 -21.03
N THR A 298 -36.83 10.14 -21.19
CA THR A 298 -35.60 9.46 -21.63
C THR A 298 -34.91 10.14 -22.82
N VAL A 299 -35.67 10.58 -23.83
CA VAL A 299 -35.15 11.30 -25.02
C VAL A 299 -34.45 12.61 -24.64
N LYS A 300 -35.05 13.42 -23.76
CA LYS A 300 -34.47 14.70 -23.32
C LYS A 300 -33.28 14.49 -22.39
N MET A 301 -33.30 13.44 -21.56
CA MET A 301 -32.15 13.06 -20.74
C MET A 301 -30.94 12.69 -21.61
N LYS A 302 -31.15 11.89 -22.66
CA LYS A 302 -30.09 11.58 -23.63
C LYS A 302 -29.56 12.83 -24.32
N GLN A 303 -30.44 13.74 -24.74
CA GLN A 303 -30.03 14.98 -25.37
C GLN A 303 -29.18 15.86 -24.43
N ALA A 304 -29.58 15.98 -23.16
CA ALA A 304 -28.78 16.70 -22.16
C ALA A 304 -27.45 16.02 -21.88
N ALA A 305 -27.45 14.68 -21.75
CA ALA A 305 -26.24 13.90 -21.59
C ALA A 305 -25.25 14.14 -22.75
N HIS A 306 -25.71 13.99 -23.99
CA HIS A 306 -24.92 14.24 -25.20
C HIS A 306 -24.44 15.70 -25.37
N THR A 307 -24.93 16.62 -24.55
CA THR A 307 -24.45 18.01 -24.56
C THR A 307 -23.29 18.21 -23.58
N TYR A 308 -23.30 17.56 -22.42
CA TYR A 308 -22.41 17.92 -21.31
C TYR A 308 -21.47 16.81 -20.86
N VAL A 309 -21.87 15.55 -20.99
CA VAL A 309 -21.18 14.43 -20.33
C VAL A 309 -21.10 13.19 -21.22
N TRP A 310 -20.11 12.36 -20.97
CA TRP A 310 -19.96 11.10 -21.69
C TRP A 310 -19.39 10.00 -20.79
N TRP A 311 -19.84 8.76 -20.99
CA TRP A 311 -19.16 7.55 -20.56
C TRP A 311 -19.65 6.36 -21.41
N PRO A 312 -18.88 5.26 -21.49
CA PRO A 312 -19.31 4.07 -22.21
C PRO A 312 -20.64 3.52 -21.67
N GLY A 313 -21.65 3.42 -22.54
CA GLY A 313 -22.96 2.88 -22.18
C GLY A 313 -23.95 3.86 -21.53
N ILE A 314 -23.68 5.17 -21.57
CA ILE A 314 -24.55 6.21 -20.99
C ILE A 314 -26.01 6.10 -21.42
N ASP A 315 -26.29 5.84 -22.70
CA ASP A 315 -27.65 5.70 -23.22
C ASP A 315 -28.41 4.53 -22.60
N GLN A 316 -27.74 3.39 -22.42
CA GLN A 316 -28.31 2.19 -21.81
C GLN A 316 -28.59 2.44 -20.32
N ASN A 317 -27.72 3.21 -19.65
CA ASN A 317 -27.95 3.58 -18.26
C ASN A 317 -29.12 4.57 -18.09
N ILE A 318 -29.32 5.47 -19.05
CA ILE A 318 -30.48 6.39 -19.06
C ILE A 318 -31.79 5.63 -19.32
N GLU A 319 -31.77 4.61 -20.18
CA GLU A 319 -32.94 3.76 -20.44
C GLU A 319 -33.31 2.84 -19.28
N ALA A 320 -32.33 2.51 -18.42
CA ALA A 320 -32.51 1.63 -17.27
C ALA A 320 -32.90 2.34 -15.96
N LEU A 321 -33.00 3.68 -15.97
CA LEU A 321 -33.48 4.53 -14.87
C LEU A 321 -35.00 4.45 -14.70
#